data_AF-A0A3D4FU73-F1
#
_entry.id   AF-A0A3D4FU73-F1
#
_cell.length_a   1.000
_cell.length_b   1.000
_cell.length_c   1.000
_cell.angle_alpha   90.00
_cell.angle_beta   90.00
_cell.angle_gamma   90.00
#
_symmetry.space_group_name_H-M   'P 1'
#
loop_
_entity.id
_entity.type
_entity.pdbx_description
1 polymer ?
#
loop_
_entity_poly.entity_id
_entity_poly.type
_entity_poly.pdbx_seq_one_letter_code
_entity_poly.pdbx_strand_id
1 'polypeptide(L)'
;MITLDRTGNLPASKVLLSSLLLSLLLGLSASAEQEIRLDLEENAGLFLPEGFEAEALVNRLDGQVRHIAVNDNGDVYVKLREAHEDYGNAVLRDTDGDGRSDDIKYFGKYPIYGRYGTAMRIHKGYLYFSSQKTVYRQKLRSGEMVPESELEEIVIDPNEPPAREHVG
;
A
#
# COMPACT_ATOMS: atom_id res chain seq x y z
N MET A 1 -2.67 -60.52 44.75
CA MET A 1 -3.17 -60.55 43.36
C MET A 1 -4.63 -60.13 43.36
N ILE A 2 -4.94 -58.85 43.15
CA ILE A 2 -6.20 -58.38 42.55
C ILE A 2 -5.85 -57.13 41.74
N THR A 3 -6.09 -57.23 40.44
CA THR A 3 -5.93 -56.23 39.38
C THR A 3 -7.00 -55.14 39.49
N LEU A 4 -6.62 -53.89 39.22
CA LEU A 4 -7.55 -52.80 38.93
C LEU A 4 -7.50 -52.55 37.41
N ASP A 5 -8.65 -52.58 36.76
CA ASP A 5 -8.81 -51.83 35.52
C ASP A 5 -10.25 -51.27 35.46
N ARG A 6 -10.36 -49.94 35.34
CA ARG A 6 -11.62 -49.21 35.21
C ARG A 6 -11.59 -48.45 33.89
N THR A 7 -12.21 -49.00 32.86
CA THR A 7 -12.53 -48.26 31.63
C THR A 7 -14.01 -47.87 31.67
N GLY A 8 -14.27 -46.57 31.85
CA GLY A 8 -15.62 -46.02 31.81
C GLY A 8 -16.00 -45.62 30.38
N ASN A 9 -16.97 -46.30 29.79
CA ASN A 9 -17.56 -45.90 28.50
C ASN A 9 -18.55 -44.75 28.70
N LEU A 10 -18.44 -43.69 27.88
CA LEU A 10 -19.39 -42.58 27.84
C LEU A 10 -20.67 -42.99 27.09
N PRO A 11 -21.86 -42.55 27.54
CA PRO A 11 -23.13 -42.94 26.92
C PRO A 11 -23.33 -42.32 25.53
N ALA A 12 -23.84 -43.12 24.60
CA ALA A 12 -24.00 -42.77 23.18
C ALA A 12 -24.77 -41.47 22.89
N SER A 13 -25.68 -41.06 23.78
CA SER A 13 -26.44 -39.80 23.64
C SER A 13 -25.57 -38.55 23.78
N LYS A 14 -24.47 -38.62 24.55
CA LYS A 14 -23.50 -37.51 24.69
C LYS A 14 -22.59 -37.40 23.47
N VAL A 15 -22.34 -38.52 22.78
CA VAL A 15 -21.57 -38.57 21.52
C VAL A 15 -22.37 -37.97 20.37
N LEU A 16 -23.68 -38.25 20.31
CA LEU A 16 -24.57 -37.72 19.27
C LEU A 16 -24.77 -36.20 19.38
N LEU A 17 -24.95 -35.67 20.59
CA LEU A 17 -25.10 -34.23 20.81
C LEU A 17 -23.82 -33.44 20.50
N SER A 18 -22.65 -33.98 20.83
CA SER A 18 -21.37 -33.34 20.53
C SER A 18 -21.06 -33.34 19.03
N SER A 19 -21.46 -34.37 18.28
CA SER A 19 -21.34 -34.39 16.81
C SER A 19 -22.26 -33.39 16.10
N LEU A 20 -23.45 -33.12 16.64
CA LEU A 20 -24.38 -32.13 16.07
C LEU A 20 -23.91 -30.68 16.34
N LEU A 21 -23.33 -30.42 17.52
CA LEU A 21 -22.72 -29.13 17.83
C LEU A 21 -21.47 -28.88 16.96
N LEU A 22 -20.62 -29.89 16.76
CA LEU A 22 -19.39 -29.75 15.98
C LEU A 22 -19.67 -29.48 14.49
N SER A 23 -20.71 -30.08 13.93
CA SER A 23 -21.13 -29.82 12.54
C SER A 23 -21.76 -28.43 12.36
N LEU A 24 -22.45 -27.90 13.37
CA LEU A 24 -22.99 -26.53 13.34
C LEU A 24 -21.88 -25.46 13.49
N LEU A 25 -20.82 -25.76 14.24
CA LEU A 25 -19.63 -24.91 14.39
C LEU A 25 -18.75 -24.86 13.13
N LEU A 26 -18.77 -25.90 12.29
CA LEU A 26 -18.05 -25.93 11.00
C LEU A 26 -18.81 -25.21 9.86
N GLY A 27 -20.15 -25.11 9.97
CA GLY A 27 -20.99 -24.49 8.94
C GLY A 27 -21.09 -22.96 9.02
N LEU A 28 -20.71 -22.35 10.14
CA LEU A 28 -20.84 -20.90 10.36
C LEU A 28 -19.67 -20.08 9.80
N SER A 29 -18.65 -20.73 9.25
CA SER A 29 -17.44 -20.08 8.73
C SER A 29 -17.53 -19.70 7.25
N ALA A 30 -18.63 -20.06 6.56
CA ALA A 30 -18.81 -19.77 5.14
C ALA A 30 -19.51 -18.41 4.91
N SER A 31 -19.01 -17.36 5.56
CA SER A 31 -19.12 -16.03 4.95
C SER A 31 -17.93 -15.89 4.03
N ALA A 32 -18.12 -16.24 2.75
CA ALA A 32 -17.16 -15.89 1.73
C ALA A 32 -17.15 -14.35 1.65
N GLU A 33 -16.26 -13.72 2.42
CA GLU A 33 -15.76 -12.41 2.02
C GLU A 33 -15.24 -12.59 0.60
N GLN A 34 -15.87 -11.88 -0.33
CA GLN A 34 -15.38 -11.79 -1.69
C GLN A 34 -14.08 -11.00 -1.61
N GLU A 35 -12.98 -11.71 -1.32
CA GLU A 35 -11.63 -11.19 -1.42
C GLU A 35 -11.50 -10.64 -2.83
N ILE A 36 -11.43 -9.32 -2.97
CA ILE A 36 -11.16 -8.70 -4.26
C ILE A 36 -9.80 -9.26 -4.65
N ARG A 37 -9.80 -10.18 -5.62
CA ARG A 37 -8.59 -10.76 -6.21
C ARG A 37 -7.90 -9.69 -7.05
N LEU A 38 -7.35 -8.67 -6.36
CA LEU A 38 -6.50 -7.63 -6.94
C LEU A 38 -5.23 -8.23 -7.55
N ASP A 39 -4.92 -9.49 -7.24
CA ASP A 39 -3.73 -10.23 -7.64
C ASP A 39 -3.80 -10.86 -9.04
N LEU A 40 -4.94 -10.82 -9.73
CA LEU A 40 -5.13 -11.68 -10.91
C LEU A 40 -5.11 -11.04 -12.29
N GLU A 41 -5.33 -9.73 -12.40
CA GLU A 41 -5.49 -9.13 -13.73
C GLU A 41 -4.21 -8.39 -14.13
N GLU A 42 -3.51 -8.92 -15.13
CA GLU A 42 -2.24 -8.37 -15.63
C GLU A 42 -2.36 -6.89 -15.96
N ASN A 43 -3.53 -6.45 -16.47
CA ASN A 43 -3.82 -5.08 -16.89
C ASN A 43 -4.71 -4.29 -15.91
N ALA A 44 -4.76 -4.70 -14.63
CA ALA A 44 -5.59 -4.08 -13.59
C ALA A 44 -7.11 -4.00 -13.92
N GLY A 45 -7.60 -4.87 -14.81
CA GLY A 45 -9.02 -4.92 -15.19
C GLY A 45 -9.48 -3.82 -16.12
N LEU A 46 -8.53 -3.18 -16.81
CA LEU A 46 -8.83 -2.15 -17.78
C LEU A 46 -9.41 -2.75 -19.08
N PHE A 47 -10.50 -2.16 -19.56
CA PHE A 47 -10.95 -2.37 -20.95
C PHE A 47 -10.15 -1.45 -21.86
N LEU A 48 -9.32 -2.04 -22.71
CA LEU A 48 -8.43 -1.30 -23.60
C LEU A 48 -8.95 -1.30 -25.04
N PRO A 49 -8.87 -0.16 -25.77
CA PRO A 49 -9.12 -0.13 -27.20
C PRO A 49 -8.13 -1.02 -27.96
N GLU A 50 -8.48 -1.37 -29.20
CA GLU A 50 -7.58 -2.12 -30.08
C GLU A 50 -6.23 -1.37 -30.27
N GLY A 51 -5.13 -2.11 -30.17
CA GLY A 51 -3.77 -1.56 -30.27
C GLY A 51 -3.19 -1.01 -28.97
N PHE A 52 -3.91 -1.10 -27.85
CA PHE A 52 -3.40 -0.73 -26.52
C PHE A 52 -3.15 -1.97 -25.66
N GLU A 53 -2.06 -1.94 -24.90
CA GLU A 53 -1.74 -2.87 -23.83
C GLU A 53 -1.51 -2.09 -22.53
N ALA A 54 -1.75 -2.73 -21.40
CA ALA A 54 -1.45 -2.18 -20.09
C ALA A 54 -1.01 -3.29 -19.16
N GLU A 55 -0.10 -2.96 -18.26
CA GLU A 55 0.33 -3.84 -17.18
C GLU A 55 0.22 -3.10 -15.84
N ALA A 56 -0.25 -3.82 -14.83
CA ALA A 56 -0.33 -3.37 -13.47
C ALA A 56 1.06 -3.41 -12.84
N LEU A 57 1.71 -2.24 -12.76
CA LEU A 57 2.99 -2.08 -12.07
C LEU A 57 2.93 -2.54 -10.60
N VAL A 58 1.82 -2.26 -9.92
CA VAL A 58 1.54 -2.71 -8.56
C VAL A 58 0.04 -2.88 -8.38
N ASN A 59 -0.39 -4.00 -7.78
CA ASN A 59 -1.80 -4.30 -7.56
C ASN A 59 -2.35 -3.65 -6.28
N ARG A 60 -1.48 -3.38 -5.30
CA ARG A 60 -1.84 -2.74 -4.04
C ARG A 60 -0.68 -1.91 -3.50
N LEU A 61 -0.96 -0.64 -3.20
CA LEU A 61 -0.06 0.25 -2.50
C LEU A 61 -0.82 0.84 -1.31
N ASP A 62 -0.19 0.91 -0.14
CA ASP A 62 -0.81 1.52 1.03
C ASP A 62 -0.76 3.05 0.92
N GLY A 63 -1.87 3.69 1.29
CA GLY A 63 -2.12 5.10 0.98
C GLY A 63 -2.72 5.30 -0.42
N GLN A 64 -3.14 6.52 -0.71
CA GLN A 64 -3.78 6.86 -1.99
C GLN A 64 -2.79 7.53 -2.94
N VAL A 65 -2.51 6.93 -4.10
CA VAL A 65 -1.62 7.51 -5.12
C VAL A 65 -2.23 8.78 -5.72
N ARG A 66 -1.40 9.79 -6.00
CA ARG A 66 -1.83 11.00 -6.73
C ARG A 66 -0.96 11.37 -7.91
N HIS A 67 0.34 11.63 -7.69
CA HIS A 67 1.28 12.00 -8.76
C HIS A 67 2.47 11.05 -8.76
N ILE A 68 3.08 10.87 -9.93
CA ILE A 68 4.28 10.07 -10.09
C ILE A 68 5.38 10.81 -10.86
N ALA A 69 6.63 10.36 -10.67
CA ALA A 69 7.76 10.65 -11.54
C ALA A 69 8.62 9.40 -11.69
N VAL A 70 9.09 9.15 -12.91
CA VAL A 70 9.93 7.98 -13.23
C VAL A 70 11.36 8.46 -13.41
N ASN A 71 12.30 7.82 -12.71
CA ASN A 71 13.73 8.09 -12.83
C ASN A 71 14.34 7.30 -13.99
N ASP A 72 15.53 7.71 -14.44
CA ASP A 72 16.21 7.08 -15.58
C ASP A 72 16.58 5.60 -15.33
N ASN A 73 16.66 5.19 -14.06
CA ASN A 73 16.92 3.81 -13.65
C ASN A 73 15.63 2.96 -13.48
N GLY A 74 14.45 3.51 -13.80
CA GLY A 74 13.16 2.83 -13.68
C GLY A 74 12.43 3.03 -12.35
N ASP A 75 13.05 3.65 -11.34
CA ASP A 75 12.36 3.92 -10.06
C ASP A 75 11.14 4.81 -10.27
N VAL A 76 10.00 4.38 -9.74
CA VAL A 76 8.75 5.15 -9.79
C VAL A 76 8.53 5.81 -8.43
N TYR A 77 8.79 7.12 -8.37
CA TYR A 77 8.48 7.94 -7.21
C TYR A 77 7.01 8.33 -7.22
N VAL A 78 6.36 8.17 -6.08
CA VAL A 78 4.92 8.36 -5.89
C VAL A 78 4.68 9.38 -4.80
N LYS A 79 3.85 10.38 -5.11
CA LYS A 79 3.22 11.26 -4.13
C LYS A 79 1.94 10.63 -3.63
N LEU A 80 1.83 10.45 -2.32
CA LEU A 80 0.62 9.99 -1.67
C LEU A 80 -0.30 11.18 -1.34
N ARG A 81 -1.60 11.00 -1.58
CA ARG A 81 -2.69 11.89 -1.16
C ARG A 81 -2.94 11.80 0.35
N GLU A 82 -2.89 10.59 0.88
CA GLU A 82 -2.95 10.28 2.29
C GLU A 82 -1.65 9.60 2.67
N ALA A 83 -0.99 10.10 3.71
CA ALA A 83 0.26 9.53 4.18
C ALA A 83 0.04 8.06 4.58
N HIS A 84 1.02 7.23 4.24
CA HIS A 84 1.16 5.92 4.87
C HIS A 84 1.93 6.13 6.17
N GLU A 85 1.23 6.01 7.30
CA GLU A 85 1.73 6.51 8.59
C GLU A 85 2.09 8.01 8.49
N ASP A 86 3.37 8.36 8.68
CA ASP A 86 3.89 9.73 8.56
C ASP A 86 4.60 9.99 7.22
N TYR A 87 4.60 9.02 6.30
CA TYR A 87 5.31 9.12 5.03
C TYR A 87 4.39 9.67 3.93
N GLY A 88 4.74 10.83 3.39
CA GLY A 88 3.96 11.47 2.32
C GLY A 88 4.26 10.96 0.91
N ASN A 89 5.29 10.12 0.75
CA ASN A 89 5.76 9.60 -0.53
C ASN A 89 6.04 8.10 -0.47
N ALA A 90 6.07 7.46 -1.63
CA ALA A 90 6.58 6.10 -1.82
C ALA A 90 7.51 6.04 -3.04
N VAL A 91 8.36 5.02 -3.13
CA VAL A 91 9.15 4.68 -4.31
C VAL A 91 8.99 3.19 -4.58
N LEU A 92 8.85 2.86 -5.85
CA LEU A 92 8.65 1.50 -6.34
C LEU A 92 9.79 1.15 -7.29
N ARG A 93 10.28 -0.08 -7.19
CA ARG A 93 11.29 -0.66 -8.06
C ARG A 93 10.88 -2.07 -8.43
N ASP A 94 11.04 -2.37 -9.70
CA ASP A 94 11.07 -3.72 -10.25
C ASP A 94 12.53 -4.20 -10.25
N THR A 95 12.85 -5.25 -9.49
CA THR A 95 14.22 -5.75 -9.35
C THR A 95 14.59 -6.88 -10.29
N ASP A 96 13.61 -7.53 -10.92
CA ASP A 96 13.82 -8.67 -11.82
C ASP A 96 13.47 -8.39 -13.29
N GLY A 97 12.87 -7.23 -13.58
CA GLY A 97 12.55 -6.74 -14.91
C GLY A 97 11.28 -7.34 -15.50
N ASP A 98 10.38 -7.88 -14.68
CA ASP A 98 9.12 -8.48 -15.13
C ASP A 98 7.99 -7.47 -15.37
N GLY A 99 8.23 -6.17 -15.12
CA GLY A 99 7.24 -5.10 -15.27
C GLY A 99 6.44 -4.82 -14.00
N ARG A 100 6.67 -5.58 -12.92
CA ARG A 100 5.98 -5.45 -11.62
C ARG A 100 6.97 -5.00 -10.56
N SER A 101 6.56 -4.04 -9.75
CA SER A 101 7.39 -3.60 -8.63
C SER A 101 7.32 -4.58 -7.47
N ASP A 102 8.48 -5.06 -7.04
CA ASP A 102 8.67 -6.02 -5.95
C ASP A 102 9.35 -5.40 -4.72
N ASP A 103 10.00 -4.25 -4.87
CA ASP A 103 10.54 -3.43 -3.79
C ASP A 103 9.74 -2.12 -3.70
N ILE A 104 9.14 -1.88 -2.53
CA ILE A 104 8.33 -0.69 -2.25
C ILE A 104 8.82 -0.08 -0.94
N LYS A 105 9.16 1.21 -0.97
CA LYS A 105 9.61 1.96 0.22
C LYS A 105 8.81 3.23 0.39
N TYR A 106 8.39 3.51 1.62
CA TYR A 106 7.73 4.76 2.00
C TYR A 106 8.75 5.73 2.58
N PHE A 107 8.67 7.01 2.19
CA PHE A 107 9.63 8.03 2.60
C PHE A 107 9.02 9.43 2.65
N GLY A 108 9.83 10.40 3.08
CA GLY A 108 9.41 11.80 3.18
C GLY A 108 8.54 12.05 4.40
N LYS A 109 9.16 12.02 5.59
CA LYS A 109 8.56 12.55 6.82
C LYS A 109 8.79 14.05 6.85
N TYR A 110 7.72 14.81 6.72
CA TYR A 110 7.70 16.26 6.80
C TYR A 110 6.33 16.71 7.33
N PRO A 111 6.15 17.97 7.75
CA PRO A 111 4.85 18.46 8.16
C PRO A 111 3.79 18.28 7.06
N ILE A 112 2.75 17.51 7.38
CA ILE A 112 1.58 17.27 6.52
C ILE A 112 0.39 17.98 7.16
N TYR A 113 -0.09 19.04 6.49
CA TYR A 113 -1.14 19.91 7.03
C TYR A 113 -2.55 19.54 6.56
N GLY A 114 -2.67 18.55 5.67
CA GLY A 114 -3.94 18.16 5.06
C GLY A 114 -3.77 17.09 3.99
N ARG A 115 -4.69 17.07 3.01
CA ARG A 115 -4.70 16.04 1.95
C ARG A 115 -4.26 16.53 0.58
N TYR A 116 -3.86 17.80 0.42
CA TYR A 116 -3.48 18.42 -0.87
C TYR A 116 -1.97 18.53 -1.16
N GLY A 117 -1.12 17.69 -0.56
CA GLY A 117 0.23 17.55 -1.09
C GLY A 117 0.17 17.17 -2.56
N THR A 118 0.72 18.00 -3.44
CA THR A 118 0.77 17.76 -4.89
C THR A 118 2.22 17.66 -5.36
N ALA A 119 2.43 17.58 -6.67
CA ALA A 119 3.72 17.39 -7.35
C ALA A 119 4.52 16.13 -6.98
N MET A 120 5.04 15.48 -8.02
CA MET A 120 6.19 14.57 -7.95
C MET A 120 6.93 14.76 -9.27
N ARG A 121 8.16 15.29 -9.24
CA ARG A 121 8.90 15.65 -10.46
C ARG A 121 10.38 15.43 -10.28
N ILE A 122 11.05 14.96 -11.33
CA ILE A 122 12.51 14.91 -11.38
C ILE A 122 13.00 16.03 -12.27
N HIS A 123 13.94 16.84 -11.77
CA HIS A 123 14.57 17.89 -12.56
C HIS A 123 16.02 18.11 -12.13
N LYS A 124 16.96 18.05 -13.08
CA LYS A 124 18.41 18.26 -12.85
C LYS A 124 18.98 17.39 -11.71
N GLY A 125 18.54 16.12 -11.64
CA GLY A 125 18.97 15.16 -10.63
C GLY A 125 18.46 15.48 -9.22
N TYR A 126 17.33 16.18 -9.10
CA TYR A 126 16.61 16.38 -7.85
C TYR A 126 15.18 15.88 -8.01
N LEU A 127 14.67 15.26 -6.95
CA LEU A 127 13.27 14.93 -6.79
C LEU A 127 12.58 16.09 -6.08
N TYR A 128 11.52 16.63 -6.69
CA TYR A 128 10.67 17.69 -6.16
C TYR A 128 9.29 17.14 -5.83
N PHE A 129 8.80 17.46 -4.63
CA PHE A 129 7.46 17.11 -4.15
C PHE A 129 6.96 18.18 -3.20
N SER A 130 5.66 18.26 -2.94
CA SER A 130 5.11 19.30 -2.06
C SER A 130 4.18 18.76 -0.98
N SER A 131 4.15 19.43 0.17
CA SER A 131 2.98 19.44 1.05
C SER A 131 2.02 20.57 0.62
N GLN A 132 1.03 20.87 1.44
CA GLN A 132 0.10 21.99 1.25
C GLN A 132 0.83 23.34 1.22
N LYS A 133 1.89 23.45 2.03
CA LYS A 133 2.56 24.72 2.31
C LYS A 133 3.96 24.77 1.73
N THR A 134 4.60 23.63 1.50
CA THR A 134 6.03 23.60 1.24
C THR A 134 6.34 22.82 -0.02
N VAL A 135 7.19 23.38 -0.88
CA VAL A 135 7.85 22.63 -1.94
C VAL A 135 9.19 22.18 -1.41
N TYR A 136 9.40 20.87 -1.43
CA TYR A 136 10.63 20.22 -1.00
C TYR A 136 11.42 19.70 -2.21
N ARG A 137 12.72 19.56 -2.03
CA ARG A 137 13.55 18.76 -2.93
C ARG A 137 14.58 17.94 -2.18
N GLN A 138 14.97 16.84 -2.81
CA GLN A 138 16.12 16.02 -2.40
C GLN A 138 16.96 15.67 -3.62
N LYS A 139 18.28 15.66 -3.47
CA LYS A 139 19.21 15.24 -4.51
C LYS A 139 19.08 13.74 -4.73
N LEU A 140 18.86 13.33 -5.97
CA LEU A 140 18.95 11.93 -6.36
C LEU A 140 20.41 11.54 -6.57
N ARG A 141 20.79 10.39 -6.03
CA ARG A 141 22.11 9.79 -6.21
C ARG A 141 21.95 8.41 -6.86
N SER A 142 22.92 8.04 -7.69
CA SER A 142 22.89 6.77 -8.39
C SER A 142 22.85 5.60 -7.40
N GLY A 143 21.94 4.64 -7.62
CA GLY A 143 21.78 3.45 -6.79
C GLY A 143 20.90 3.65 -5.55
N GLU A 144 20.69 4.90 -5.10
CA GLU A 144 19.79 5.20 -3.99
C GLU A 144 18.33 5.17 -4.49
N MET A 145 17.54 4.25 -3.93
CA MET A 145 16.10 4.18 -4.21
C MET A 145 15.35 5.27 -3.43
N VAL A 146 15.61 5.37 -2.12
CA VAL A 146 15.09 6.44 -1.27
C VAL A 146 16.15 7.54 -1.18
N PRO A 147 15.84 8.80 -1.49
CA PRO A 147 16.81 9.88 -1.39
C PRO A 147 17.20 10.15 0.07
N GLU A 148 18.48 9.99 0.39
CA GLU A 148 19.01 10.24 1.75
C GLU A 148 19.64 11.64 1.90
N SER A 149 19.67 12.44 0.83
CA SER A 149 20.15 13.82 0.91
C SER A 149 19.28 14.66 1.83
N GLU A 150 19.82 15.77 2.31
CA GLU A 150 19.08 16.82 3.01
C GLU A 150 17.72 17.14 2.33
N LEU A 151 16.68 17.23 3.16
CA LEU A 151 15.36 17.65 2.72
C LEU A 151 15.33 19.18 2.67
N GLU A 152 15.53 19.73 1.47
CA GLU A 152 15.58 21.17 1.27
C GLU A 152 14.17 21.74 1.07
N GLU A 153 13.82 22.80 1.80
CA GLU A 153 12.61 23.60 1.58
C GLU A 153 12.92 24.75 0.62
N ILE A 154 12.35 24.76 -0.58
CA ILE A 154 12.62 25.80 -1.59
C ILE A 154 11.53 26.85 -1.69
N VAL A 155 10.30 26.51 -1.29
CA VAL A 155 9.17 27.46 -1.20
C VAL A 155 8.36 27.09 0.02
N ILE A 156 8.02 28.10 0.83
CA ILE A 156 7.18 27.93 2.02
C ILE A 156 6.07 28.99 1.95
N ASP A 157 4.82 28.55 2.03
CA ASP A 157 3.67 29.41 2.29
C ASP A 157 3.67 29.80 3.77
N PRO A 158 3.84 31.08 4.13
CA PRO A 158 3.88 31.51 5.52
C PRO A 158 2.50 31.53 6.18
N ASN A 159 1.40 31.44 5.41
CA ASN A 159 0.05 31.57 5.95
C ASN A 159 -0.39 30.33 6.75
N GLU A 160 -1.32 30.51 7.68
CA GLU A 160 -1.94 29.38 8.39
C GLU A 160 -2.60 28.41 7.39
N PRO A 161 -2.50 27.09 7.59
CA PRO A 161 -3.20 26.13 6.75
C PRO A 161 -4.71 26.45 6.74
N PRO A 162 -5.35 26.48 5.57
CA PRO A 162 -6.77 26.79 5.50
C PRO A 162 -7.56 25.72 6.27
N ALA A 163 -8.54 26.15 7.07
CA ALA A 163 -9.40 25.25 7.85
C ALA A 163 -10.23 24.27 6.97
N ARG A 164 -10.39 24.61 5.68
CA ARG A 164 -11.02 23.76 4.67
C ARG A 164 -10.25 23.87 3.36
N GLU A 165 -9.97 22.73 2.78
CA GLU A 165 -9.32 22.62 1.48
C GLU A 165 -10.39 22.17 0.46
N HIS A 166 -10.85 23.13 -0.37
CA HIS A 166 -12.01 23.11 -1.29
C HIS A 166 -13.41 23.06 -0.64
N VAL A 167 -14.16 24.15 -0.78
CA VAL A 167 -15.63 24.09 -0.96
C VAL A 167 -15.82 24.09 -2.48
N GLY A 168 -16.31 22.98 -3.02
CA GLY A 168 -16.73 22.92 -4.43
C GLY A 168 -17.90 23.85 -4.72
#